data_AF-A0A1D2R0G3-F1
#
_entry.id   AF-A0A1D2R0G3-F1
#
_cell.length_a   1.000
_cell.length_b   1.000
_cell.length_c   1.000
_cell.angle_alpha   90.00
_cell.angle_beta   90.00
_cell.angle_gamma   90.00
#
_symmetry.space_group_name_H-M   'P 1'
#
loop_
_entity.id
_entity.type
_entity.pdbx_description
1 polymer ?
#
loop_
_entity_poly.entity_id
_entity_poly.type
_entity_poly.pdbx_seq_one_letter_code
_entity_poly.pdbx_strand_id
1 'polypeptide(L)'
;MKKRIKDLSPLERPREKLLEYGADELSDKELLAILLGSGTKDKSALDLADELLTKFGGFRGISGRDFDDLKKIKGVSDAKLATIAATLEISTRIVRQVLKDHNLIK
;
A
#
# COMPACT_ATOMS: atom_id res chain seq x y z
N MET A 1 9.96 15.05 -18.01
CA MET A 1 9.78 13.60 -17.73
C MET A 1 9.54 13.42 -16.24
N LYS A 2 8.52 12.65 -15.81
CA LYS A 2 8.38 12.27 -14.39
C LYS A 2 9.58 11.40 -13.99
N LYS A 3 10.25 11.74 -12.88
CA LYS A 3 11.36 10.93 -12.33
C LYS A 3 10.84 9.54 -11.99
N ARG A 4 11.56 8.48 -12.40
CA ARG A 4 11.26 7.11 -11.96
C ARG A 4 11.82 6.91 -10.56
N ILE A 5 11.28 5.96 -9.81
CA ILE A 5 11.76 5.67 -8.44
C ILE A 5 13.26 5.36 -8.42
N LYS A 6 13.78 4.64 -9.42
CA LYS A 6 15.22 4.38 -9.55
C LYS A 6 16.08 5.64 -9.79
N ASP A 7 15.47 6.73 -10.22
CA ASP A 7 16.13 8.02 -10.45
C ASP A 7 16.17 8.87 -9.16
N LEU A 8 15.56 8.40 -8.06
CA LEU A 8 15.64 8.99 -6.72
C LEU A 8 16.93 8.56 -6.01
N SER A 9 17.36 9.37 -5.03
CA SER A 9 18.43 8.95 -4.11
C SER A 9 18.03 7.67 -3.37
N PRO A 10 18.97 6.80 -2.98
CA PRO A 10 18.62 5.53 -2.33
C PRO A 10 17.68 5.68 -1.13
N LEU A 11 17.87 6.73 -0.32
CA LEU A 11 17.06 7.00 0.87
C LEU A 11 15.65 7.51 0.55
N GLU A 12 15.40 7.95 -0.67
CA GLU A 12 14.06 8.34 -1.15
C GLU A 12 13.33 7.17 -1.84
N ARG A 13 13.99 6.03 -2.04
CA ARG A 13 13.36 4.84 -2.61
C ARG A 13 12.66 4.08 -1.50
N PRO A 14 11.35 3.78 -1.61
CA PRO A 14 10.59 3.25 -0.49
C PRO A 14 11.14 1.95 0.11
N ARG A 15 11.63 1.02 -0.72
CA ARG A 15 12.12 -0.28 -0.22
C ARG A 15 13.42 -0.14 0.54
N GLU A 16 14.34 0.65 0.00
CA GLU A 16 15.62 0.95 0.61
C GLU A 16 15.44 1.74 1.90
N LYS A 17 14.57 2.76 1.89
CA LYS A 17 14.19 3.52 3.09
C LYS A 17 13.58 2.62 4.18
N LEU A 18 12.71 1.69 3.80
CA LEU A 18 12.10 0.72 4.73
C LEU A 18 13.16 -0.16 5.41
N LEU A 19 14.17 -0.63 4.65
CA LEU A 19 15.23 -1.49 5.17
C LEU A 19 16.23 -0.74 6.05
N GLU A 20 16.46 0.55 5.78
CA GLU A 20 17.40 1.38 6.54
C GLU A 20 16.78 1.94 7.83
N TYR A 21 15.55 2.45 7.75
CA TYR A 21 14.95 3.24 8.82
C TYR A 21 13.72 2.62 9.48
N GLY A 22 13.16 1.53 8.93
CA GLY A 22 11.93 0.92 9.44
C GLY A 22 10.66 1.51 8.83
N ALA A 23 9.52 0.85 9.12
CA ALA A 23 8.24 1.14 8.49
C ALA A 23 7.56 2.41 9.02
N ASP A 24 7.90 2.83 10.23
CA ASP A 24 7.43 4.03 10.92
C ASP A 24 7.91 5.33 10.26
N GLU A 25 9.04 5.28 9.57
CA GLU A 25 9.58 6.42 8.81
C GLU A 25 8.96 6.58 7.41
N LEU A 26 8.06 5.68 7.01
CA LEU A 26 7.39 5.71 5.71
C LEU A 26 5.99 6.30 5.82
N SER A 27 5.65 7.13 4.84
CA SER A 27 4.26 7.55 4.63
C SER A 27 3.39 6.39 4.11
N ASP A 28 2.09 6.48 4.32
CA ASP A 28 1.09 5.56 3.76
C ASP A 28 1.29 5.31 2.25
N LYS A 29 1.62 6.38 1.52
CA LYS A 29 1.92 6.34 0.09
C LYS A 29 3.14 5.47 -0.22
N GLU A 30 4.22 5.62 0.55
CA GLU A 30 5.43 4.82 0.38
C GLU A 30 5.16 3.36 0.71
N LEU A 31 4.46 3.07 1.81
CA LEU A 31 4.06 1.72 2.21
C LEU A 31 3.23 1.04 1.11
N LEU A 32 2.20 1.72 0.60
CA LEU A 32 1.37 1.17 -0.46
C LEU A 32 2.16 1.01 -1.77
N ALA A 33 3.07 1.93 -2.11
CA ALA A 33 3.90 1.82 -3.29
C ALA A 33 4.82 0.59 -3.26
N ILE A 34 5.30 0.18 -2.08
CA ILE A 34 6.08 -1.05 -1.91
C ILE A 34 5.24 -2.27 -2.27
N LEU A 35 4.00 -2.35 -1.77
CA LEU A 35 3.07 -3.45 -2.04
C LEU A 35 2.67 -3.51 -3.51
N LEU A 36 2.44 -2.35 -4.15
CA LEU A 36 2.16 -2.27 -5.58
C LEU A 36 3.35 -2.76 -6.43
N GLY A 37 4.56 -2.58 -5.91
CA GLY A 37 5.84 -3.06 -6.46
C GLY A 37 6.32 -2.36 -7.73
N SER A 38 5.40 -2.00 -8.62
CA SER A 38 5.66 -1.28 -9.86
C SER A 38 4.51 -0.33 -10.22
N GLY A 39 4.84 0.70 -10.98
CA GLY A 39 3.87 1.63 -11.55
C GLY A 39 3.25 1.11 -12.85
N THR A 40 2.87 2.05 -13.70
CA THR A 40 2.52 1.84 -15.11
C THR A 40 3.55 2.53 -16.00
N LYS A 41 3.31 2.54 -17.32
CA LYS A 41 4.08 3.38 -18.25
C LYS A 41 3.99 4.88 -17.93
N ASP A 42 2.84 5.32 -17.41
CA ASP A 42 2.50 6.74 -17.25
C ASP A 42 2.62 7.24 -15.80
N LYS A 43 2.60 6.32 -14.82
CA LYS A 43 2.57 6.61 -13.37
C LYS A 43 3.60 5.75 -12.64
N SER A 44 4.36 6.33 -11.71
CA SER A 44 5.19 5.55 -10.79
C SER A 44 4.32 4.75 -9.80
N ALA A 45 4.93 3.82 -9.04
CA ALA A 45 4.21 3.14 -7.96
C ALA A 45 3.75 4.11 -6.86
N LEU A 46 4.52 5.18 -6.61
CA LEU A 46 4.16 6.26 -5.70
C LEU A 46 2.96 7.06 -6.20
N ASP A 47 2.92 7.41 -7.49
CA ASP A 47 1.76 8.08 -8.10
C ASP A 47 0.50 7.22 -8.02
N LEU A 48 0.64 5.91 -8.27
CA LEU A 48 -0.48 4.98 -8.22
C LEU A 48 -0.99 4.77 -6.78
N ALA A 49 -0.09 4.69 -5.80
CA ALA A 49 -0.44 4.63 -4.39
C ALA A 49 -1.18 5.90 -3.94
N ASP A 50 -0.69 7.07 -4.32
CA ASP A 50 -1.30 8.36 -4.00
C ASP A 50 -2.71 8.49 -4.56
N GLU A 51 -2.92 8.06 -5.82
CA GLU A 51 -4.24 8.03 -6.46
C GLU A 51 -5.21 7.10 -5.73
N LEU A 52 -4.76 5.91 -5.33
CA LEU A 52 -5.58 4.95 -4.58
C LEU A 52 -5.99 5.53 -3.23
N LEU A 53 -5.03 6.05 -2.46
CA LEU A 53 -5.29 6.61 -1.14
C LEU A 53 -6.21 7.82 -1.22
N THR A 54 -5.97 8.73 -2.18
CA THR A 54 -6.80 9.92 -2.37
C THR A 54 -8.21 9.58 -2.81
N LYS A 55 -8.37 8.68 -3.80
CA LYS A 55 -9.68 8.33 -4.35
C LYS A 55 -10.55 7.59 -3.35
N PHE A 56 -9.96 6.73 -2.53
CA PHE A 56 -10.72 5.88 -1.62
C PHE A 56 -10.74 6.39 -0.18
N GLY A 57 -9.94 7.39 0.19
CA GLY A 57 -9.91 7.96 1.54
C GLY A 57 -9.03 7.16 2.51
N GLY A 58 -7.84 6.79 2.06
CA GLY A 58 -6.83 6.06 2.84
C GLY A 58 -7.07 4.54 2.91
N PHE A 59 -6.29 3.85 3.76
CA PHE A 59 -6.33 2.38 3.88
C PHE A 59 -7.70 1.83 4.30
N ARG A 60 -8.39 2.52 5.22
CA ARG A 60 -9.75 2.15 5.62
C ARG A 60 -10.69 2.16 4.42
N GLY A 61 -10.61 3.21 3.60
CA GLY A 61 -11.35 3.33 2.36
C GLY A 61 -11.07 2.21 1.38
N ILE A 62 -9.81 1.85 1.19
CA ILE A 62 -9.40 0.75 0.31
C ILE A 62 -9.94 -0.60 0.83
N SER A 63 -9.82 -0.86 2.13
CA SER A 63 -10.27 -2.12 2.75
C SER A 63 -11.78 -2.36 2.68
N GLY A 64 -12.57 -1.29 2.57
CA GLY A 64 -14.04 -1.37 2.53
C GLY A 64 -14.64 -1.41 1.14
N ARG A 65 -13.83 -1.51 0.08
CA ARG A 65 -14.28 -1.44 -1.31
C ARG A 65 -14.26 -2.81 -1.98
N ASP A 66 -15.20 -2.99 -2.90
CA ASP A 66 -15.20 -4.13 -3.80
C ASP A 66 -13.99 -4.08 -4.74
N PHE A 67 -13.47 -5.24 -5.12
CA PHE A 67 -12.33 -5.32 -6.02
C PHE A 67 -12.64 -4.71 -7.40
N ASP A 68 -13.87 -4.76 -7.87
CA ASP A 68 -14.28 -4.15 -9.14
C ASP A 68 -14.15 -2.63 -9.12
N ASP A 69 -14.35 -1.99 -7.95
CA ASP A 69 -14.11 -0.56 -7.80
C ASP A 69 -12.62 -0.20 -7.85
N LEU A 70 -11.78 -1.02 -7.22
CA LEU A 70 -10.34 -0.82 -7.21
C LEU A 70 -9.72 -1.07 -8.60
N LYS A 71 -10.23 -2.04 -9.36
CA LYS A 71 -9.81 -2.32 -10.75
C LYS A 71 -10.06 -1.17 -11.72
N LYS A 72 -10.98 -0.23 -11.39
CA LYS A 72 -11.21 0.97 -12.21
C LYS A 72 -9.98 1.90 -12.26
N ILE A 73 -9.00 1.74 -11.36
CA ILE A 73 -7.73 2.46 -11.43
C ILE A 73 -6.79 1.78 -12.43
N LYS A 74 -6.45 2.49 -13.51
CA LYS A 74 -5.49 2.01 -14.52
C LYS A 74 -4.15 1.66 -13.86
N GLY A 75 -3.72 0.41 -13.98
CA GLY A 75 -2.46 -0.08 -13.43
C GLY A 75 -2.58 -0.93 -12.18
N VAL A 76 -3.80 -1.14 -11.68
CA VAL A 76 -4.13 -2.06 -10.60
C VAL A 76 -4.57 -3.39 -11.20
N SER A 77 -3.66 -4.36 -11.22
CA SER A 77 -3.93 -5.73 -11.70
C SER A 77 -4.45 -6.62 -10.57
N ASP A 78 -5.01 -7.77 -10.93
CA ASP A 78 -5.45 -8.80 -9.98
C ASP A 78 -4.32 -9.21 -9.01
N ALA A 79 -3.08 -9.29 -9.50
CA ALA A 79 -1.92 -9.57 -8.65
C ALA A 79 -1.71 -8.47 -7.58
N LYS A 80 -1.77 -7.19 -7.95
CA LYS A 80 -1.62 -6.07 -6.99
C LYS A 80 -2.78 -6.03 -6.00
N LEU A 81 -4.00 -6.33 -6.44
CA LEU A 81 -5.18 -6.41 -5.57
C LEU A 81 -5.06 -7.55 -4.57
N ALA A 82 -4.66 -8.74 -5.04
CA ALA A 82 -4.43 -9.89 -4.17
C ALA A 82 -3.38 -9.57 -3.11
N THR A 83 -2.29 -8.90 -3.47
CA THR A 83 -1.27 -8.42 -2.51
C THR A 83 -1.87 -7.49 -1.47
N ILE A 84 -2.59 -6.45 -1.88
CA ILE A 84 -3.21 -5.49 -0.95
C ILE A 84 -4.22 -6.18 -0.03
N ALA A 85 -5.11 -6.99 -0.58
CA ALA A 85 -6.14 -7.71 0.16
C ALA A 85 -5.52 -8.66 1.20
N ALA A 86 -4.49 -9.42 0.80
CA ALA A 86 -3.78 -10.32 1.71
C ALA A 86 -3.10 -9.54 2.85
N THR A 87 -2.42 -8.42 2.55
CA THR A 87 -1.79 -7.58 3.58
C THR A 87 -2.82 -7.06 4.58
N LEU A 88 -3.95 -6.53 4.13
CA LEU A 88 -4.99 -5.98 5.00
C LEU A 88 -5.64 -7.05 5.89
N GLU A 89 -5.88 -8.26 5.34
CA GLU A 89 -6.42 -9.37 6.11
C GLU A 89 -5.40 -9.87 7.16
N ILE A 90 -4.11 -9.94 6.83
CA ILE A 90 -3.04 -10.26 7.79
C ILE A 90 -3.03 -9.24 8.92
N SER A 91 -3.02 -7.94 8.61
CA SER A 91 -3.08 -6.87 9.62
C SER A 91 -4.33 -7.00 10.51
N THR A 92 -5.48 -7.30 9.91
CA THR A 92 -6.75 -7.49 10.65
C THR A 92 -6.67 -8.70 11.59
N ARG A 93 -6.05 -9.80 11.16
CA ARG A 93 -5.87 -11.00 12.00
C ARG A 93 -4.93 -10.73 13.18
N ILE A 94 -3.83 -10.01 12.95
CA ILE A 94 -2.89 -9.62 14.01
C ILE A 94 -3.62 -8.76 15.06
N VAL A 95 -4.35 -7.73 14.62
CA VAL A 95 -5.13 -6.88 15.53
C VAL A 95 -6.17 -7.70 16.31
N ARG A 96 -6.91 -8.58 15.64
CA ARG A 96 -7.88 -9.45 16.31
C ARG A 96 -7.23 -10.37 17.35
N GLN A 97 -6.05 -10.90 17.09
CA GLN A 97 -5.31 -11.72 18.05
C GLN A 97 -4.92 -10.89 19.28
N VAL A 98 -4.29 -9.73 19.08
CA VAL A 98 -3.93 -8.82 20.18
C VAL A 98 -5.15 -8.46 21.03
N LEU A 99 -6.29 -8.14 20.40
CA LEU A 99 -7.51 -7.80 21.13
C LEU A 99 -8.08 -8.99 21.93
N LYS A 100 -7.95 -10.22 21.43
CA LYS A 100 -8.35 -11.44 22.16
C LYS A 100 -7.42 -11.72 23.33
N ASP A 101 -6.11 -11.57 23.13
CA ASP A 101 -5.09 -11.79 24.17
C ASP A 101 -5.25 -10.83 25.36
N HIS A 102 -5.80 -9.64 25.10
CA HIS A 102 -6.16 -8.65 26.11
C HIS A 102 -7.62 -8.72 26.59
N ASN A 103 -8.38 -9.76 26.22
CA ASN A 103 -9.79 -9.96 26.57
C ASN A 103 -10.72 -8.78 26.19
N LEU A 104 -10.35 -8.00 25.16
CA LEU A 104 -11.14 -6.85 24.69
C LEU A 104 -12.26 -7.25 23.72
N ILE A 105 -12.13 -8.41 23.09
CA ILE A 105 -13.15 -9.03 22.22
C ILE A 105 -13.25 -10.53 22.50
N LYS A 106 -14.36 -11.17 22.09
CA LYS A 106 -14.56 -12.63 22.16
C LYS A 106 -13.78 -13.36 21.06
#